data_AF-A0A484NCD4-F1
#
_entry.id   AF-A0A484NCD4-F1
#
_cell.length_a   1.000
_cell.length_b   1.000
_cell.length_c   1.000
_cell.angle_alpha   90.00
_cell.angle_beta   90.00
_cell.angle_gamma   90.00
#
_symmetry.space_group_name_H-M   'P 1'
#
loop_
_entity.id
_entity.type
_entity.pdbx_description
1 polymer ?
#
loop_
_entity_poly.entity_id
_entity_poly.type
_entity_poly.pdbx_seq_one_letter_code
_entity_poly.pdbx_strand_id
1 'polypeptide(L)'
;MSHEELVAANAALQAQVEYLAKEVAKLTKQKMSMLRDSEDEEEASSSATMRARAHEKFHSDFKVDIPIFEGKNDPDEFLEWLETVERVFDFKEISDEKNVKIVALKF
;
A
#
# COMPACT_ATOMS: atom_id res chain seq x y z
N MET A 1 22.81 13.77 39.75
CA MET A 1 21.43 13.28 39.64
C MET A 1 21.06 12.70 41.00
N SER A 2 20.11 13.30 41.69
CA SER A 2 19.63 12.78 42.98
C SER A 2 18.77 11.53 42.75
N HIS A 3 18.67 10.66 43.75
CA HIS A 3 17.77 9.49 43.69
C HIS A 3 16.33 9.91 43.38
N GLU A 4 15.91 11.07 43.89
CA GLU A 4 14.61 11.67 43.67
C GLU A 4 14.39 12.09 42.20
N GLU A 5 15.39 12.70 41.55
CA GLU A 5 15.35 13.03 40.12
C GLU A 5 15.20 11.78 39.25
N LEU A 6 15.88 10.68 39.61
CA LEU A 6 15.79 9.41 38.89
C LEU A 6 14.41 8.75 39.04
N VAL A 7 13.81 8.84 40.22
CA VAL A 7 12.43 8.35 40.47
C VAL A 7 11.42 9.17 39.69
N ALA A 8 11.55 10.49 39.68
CA ALA A 8 10.68 11.39 38.93
C ALA A 8 10.76 11.13 37.41
N ALA A 9 11.98 10.95 36.88
CA ALA A 9 12.19 10.64 35.46
C ALA A 9 11.59 9.28 35.06
N ASN A 10 11.73 8.26 35.90
CA ASN A 10 11.12 6.95 35.65
C ASN A 10 9.58 7.01 35.67
N ALA A 11 8.99 7.74 36.62
CA ALA A 11 7.54 7.95 36.68
C ALA A 11 7.01 8.68 35.44
N ALA A 12 7.74 9.71 34.97
CA ALA A 12 7.39 10.43 33.75
C ALA A 12 7.47 9.53 32.50
N LEU A 13 8.50 8.69 32.41
CA LEU A 13 8.65 7.74 31.31
C LEU A 13 7.54 6.69 31.30
N GLN A 14 7.16 6.16 32.47
CA GLN A 14 6.03 5.25 32.62
C GLN A 14 4.72 5.88 32.15
N ALA A 15 4.46 7.13 32.53
CA ALA A 15 3.27 7.86 32.08
C ALA A 15 3.24 8.04 30.56
N GLN A 16 4.40 8.29 29.92
CA GLN A 16 4.50 8.41 28.47
C GLN A 16 4.22 7.07 27.75
N VAL A 17 4.76 5.97 28.27
CA VAL A 17 4.49 4.63 27.74
C VAL A 17 3.01 4.30 27.83
N GLU A 18 2.36 4.59 28.96
CA GLU A 18 0.93 4.36 29.14
C GLU A 18 0.09 5.21 28.16
N TYR A 19 0.46 6.47 27.96
CA TYR A 19 -0.21 7.36 26.99
C TYR A 19 -0.11 6.80 25.56
N LEU A 20 1.09 6.39 25.13
CA LEU A 20 1.29 5.80 23.80
C LEU A 20 0.50 4.50 23.64
N ALA A 21 0.47 3.65 24.66
CA ALA A 21 -0.30 2.40 24.63
C ALA A 21 -1.80 2.67 24.42
N LYS A 22 -2.35 3.70 25.07
CA LYS A 22 -3.76 4.12 24.89
C LYS A 22 -4.03 4.64 23.48
N GLU A 23 -3.12 5.44 22.92
CA GLU A 23 -3.31 5.97 21.57
C GLU A 23 -3.23 4.86 20.50
N VAL A 24 -2.31 3.90 20.66
CA VAL A 24 -2.23 2.71 19.80
C VAL A 24 -3.51 1.88 19.87
N ALA A 25 -4.06 1.65 21.07
CA ALA A 25 -5.31 0.92 21.23
C ALA A 25 -6.49 1.63 20.55
N LYS A 26 -6.57 2.95 20.67
CA LYS A 26 -7.59 3.78 20.04
C LYS A 26 -7.50 3.74 18.51
N LEU A 27 -6.30 3.91 17.95
CA LEU A 27 -6.06 3.81 16.50
C LEU A 27 -6.37 2.41 15.98
N THR A 28 -6.02 1.37 16.72
CA THR A 28 -6.33 -0.03 16.36
C THR A 28 -7.85 -0.25 16.32
N LYS A 29 -8.58 0.24 17.33
CA LYS A 29 -10.04 0.17 17.36
C LYS A 29 -10.66 0.93 16.18
N GLN A 30 -10.16 2.13 15.87
CA GLN A 30 -10.62 2.91 14.73
C GLN A 30 -10.35 2.18 13.40
N LYS A 31 -9.17 1.59 13.23
CA LYS A 31 -8.82 0.78 12.06
C LYS A 31 -9.76 -0.41 11.89
N MET A 32 -10.04 -1.16 12.95
CA MET A 32 -10.94 -2.31 12.91
C MET A 32 -12.40 -1.89 12.64
N SER A 33 -12.83 -0.74 13.15
CA SER A 33 -14.16 -0.19 12.82
C SER A 33 -14.29 0.18 11.35
N MET A 34 -13.26 0.75 10.73
CA MET A 34 -13.28 1.10 9.30
C MET A 34 -13.27 -0.14 8.40
N LEU A 35 -12.64 -1.24 8.83
CA LEU A 35 -12.61 -2.48 8.07
C LEU A 35 -13.95 -3.24 8.15
N ARG A 36 -14.61 -3.24 9.32
CA ARG A 36 -15.86 -3.97 9.53
C ARG A 36 -17.06 -3.39 8.77
N ASP A 37 -17.11 -2.07 8.56
CA ASP A 37 -18.12 -1.41 7.71
C ASP A 37 -17.99 -1.75 6.21
N SER A 38 -16.91 -2.44 5.82
CA SER A 38 -16.64 -2.82 4.42
C SER A 38 -17.02 -4.27 4.08
N GLU A 39 -17.49 -5.07 5.05
CA GLU A 39 -17.66 -6.53 4.91
C GLU A 39 -19.08 -7.05 5.21
N ASP A 40 -20.11 -6.20 5.17
CA ASP A 40 -21.50 -6.67 5.23
C ASP A 40 -22.15 -6.61 3.83
N GLU A 41 -22.53 -7.80 3.34
CA GLU A 41 -23.51 -8.10 2.26
C GLU A 41 -23.02 -8.08 0.79
N GLU A 42 -22.27 -9.13 0.39
CA GLU A 42 -22.39 -9.72 -0.95
C GLU A 42 -23.62 -10.64 -1.00
N GLU A 43 -24.81 -10.09 -1.25
CA GLU A 43 -25.95 -10.86 -1.74
C GLU A 43 -26.84 -9.97 -2.62
N ALA A 44 -27.28 -10.52 -3.75
CA ALA A 44 -28.11 -9.90 -4.79
C ALA A 44 -27.45 -8.80 -5.65
N SER A 45 -26.79 -9.25 -6.72
CA SER A 45 -27.12 -8.82 -8.09
C SER A 45 -27.38 -7.32 -8.28
N SER A 46 -26.33 -6.48 -8.32
CA SER A 46 -26.22 -5.20 -9.09
C SER A 46 -24.99 -4.31 -8.75
N SER A 47 -23.92 -4.80 -8.11
CA SER A 47 -22.80 -3.94 -7.64
C SER A 47 -21.45 -4.22 -8.32
N ALA A 48 -21.42 -4.36 -9.65
CA ALA A 48 -20.17 -4.53 -10.40
C ALA A 48 -19.27 -3.27 -10.42
N THR A 49 -19.73 -2.14 -9.87
CA THR A 49 -19.08 -0.82 -10.07
C THR A 49 -18.29 -0.31 -8.85
N MET A 50 -18.38 -0.95 -7.68
CA MET A 50 -17.75 -0.42 -6.44
C MET A 50 -16.46 -1.12 -6.01
N ARG A 51 -16.12 -2.30 -6.56
CA ARG A 51 -14.85 -2.98 -6.28
C ARG A 51 -13.62 -2.32 -6.92
N ALA A 52 -13.80 -1.40 -7.86
CA ALA A 52 -12.68 -0.71 -8.50
C ALA A 52 -11.95 0.27 -7.56
N ARG A 53 -12.62 0.80 -6.53
CA ARG A 53 -12.09 1.95 -5.75
C ARG A 53 -11.31 1.58 -4.49
N ALA A 54 -11.48 0.37 -3.94
CA ALA A 54 -10.71 -0.07 -2.77
C ALA A 54 -9.29 -0.52 -3.12
N HIS A 55 -9.00 -0.77 -4.41
CA HIS A 55 -7.66 -1.13 -4.86
C HIS A 55 -6.72 0.09 -4.93
N GLU A 56 -7.24 1.32 -5.02
CA GLU A 56 -6.45 2.54 -5.26
C GLU A 56 -5.62 3.05 -4.08
N LYS A 57 -5.91 2.64 -2.84
CA LYS A 57 -5.17 3.17 -1.67
C LYS A 57 -3.77 2.56 -1.47
N PHE A 58 -3.41 1.54 -2.24
CA PHE A 58 -2.02 1.06 -2.38
C PHE A 58 -1.32 1.61 -3.63
N HIS A 59 -2.03 2.34 -4.51
CA HIS A 59 -1.49 2.83 -5.79
C HIS A 59 -0.77 4.18 -5.71
N SER A 60 -0.80 4.90 -4.58
CA SER A 60 -0.19 6.26 -4.54
C SER A 60 1.31 6.29 -4.27
N ASP A 61 1.89 5.25 -3.67
CA ASP A 61 3.31 5.28 -3.25
C ASP A 61 4.22 4.53 -4.22
N PHE A 62 3.63 3.90 -5.23
CA PHE A 62 4.31 3.05 -6.18
C PHE A 62 4.39 3.72 -7.55
N LYS A 63 5.23 4.75 -7.65
CA LYS A 63 5.63 5.30 -8.95
C LYS A 63 6.48 4.25 -9.66
N VAL A 64 5.84 3.45 -10.52
CA VAL A 64 6.55 2.62 -11.48
C VAL A 64 6.85 3.47 -12.69
N ASP A 65 8.13 3.71 -12.94
CA ASP A 65 8.54 4.33 -14.18
C ASP A 65 8.58 3.24 -15.26
N ILE A 66 7.42 3.01 -15.89
CA ILE A 66 7.31 2.08 -17.02
C ILE A 66 7.76 2.81 -18.28
N PRO A 67 8.78 2.30 -19.00
CA PRO A 67 9.22 2.88 -20.26
C PRO A 67 8.09 2.84 -21.30
N ILE A 68 8.02 3.85 -22.16
CA ILE A 68 7.05 3.91 -23.26
C ILE A 68 7.63 3.17 -24.45
N PHE A 69 6.84 2.31 -25.08
CA PHE A 69 7.21 1.70 -26.35
C PHE A 69 6.83 2.65 -27.49
N GLU A 70 7.79 3.02 -28.34
CA GLU A 70 7.58 3.98 -29.44
C GLU A 70 6.80 3.40 -30.62
N GLY A 71 6.43 2.11 -30.58
CA GLY A 71 5.57 1.49 -31.58
C GLY A 71 6.26 1.24 -32.92
N LYS A 72 7.60 1.23 -32.96
CA LYS A 72 8.33 0.91 -34.19
C LYS A 72 8.12 -0.56 -34.53
N ASN A 73 8.09 -0.86 -35.82
CA ASN A 73 8.03 -2.24 -36.33
C ASN A 73 9.42 -2.89 -36.31
N ASP A 74 10.09 -2.80 -35.17
CA ASP A 74 11.41 -3.37 -34.90
C ASP A 74 11.27 -4.42 -33.78
N PRO A 75 11.42 -5.71 -34.10
CA PRO A 75 11.32 -6.79 -33.10
C PRO A 75 12.36 -6.68 -31.98
N ASP A 76 13.57 -6.20 -32.27
CA ASP A 76 14.64 -6.11 -31.28
C ASP A 76 14.33 -5.01 -30.25
N GLU A 77 13.80 -3.87 -30.72
CA GLU A 77 13.32 -2.78 -29.86
C GLU A 77 12.17 -3.24 -28.94
N PHE A 78 11.26 -4.07 -29.45
CA PHE A 78 10.18 -4.63 -28.63
C PHE A 78 10.73 -5.55 -27.53
N LEU A 79 11.72 -6.39 -27.84
CA LEU A 79 12.33 -7.29 -26.87
C LEU A 79 13.11 -6.55 -25.78
N GLU A 80 13.88 -5.52 -26.15
CA GLU A 80 14.61 -4.68 -25.20
C GLU A 80 13.64 -3.92 -24.26
N TRP A 81 12.54 -3.40 -24.81
CA TRP A 81 11.50 -2.76 -24.04
C TRP A 81 10.84 -3.75 -23.07
N LEU A 82 10.47 -4.94 -23.55
CA LEU A 82 9.83 -5.98 -22.74
C LEU A 82 10.74 -6.42 -21.58
N GLU A 83 12.02 -6.70 -21.85
CA GLU A 83 13.01 -7.05 -20.82
C GLU A 83 13.13 -5.96 -19.75
N THR A 84 13.10 -4.70 -20.16
CA THR A 84 13.18 -3.56 -19.24
C THR A 84 11.95 -3.48 -18.35
N VAL A 85 10.75 -3.69 -18.91
CA VAL A 85 9.48 -3.72 -18.15
C VAL A 85 9.45 -4.87 -17.14
N GLU A 86 9.84 -6.08 -17.56
CA GLU A 86 9.93 -7.25 -16.67
C GLU A 86 10.89 -6.99 -15.51
N ARG A 87 12.08 -6.44 -15.79
CA ARG A 87 13.07 -6.07 -14.75
C ARG A 87 12.53 -5.06 -13.75
N VAL A 88 11.72 -4.10 -14.19
CA VAL A 88 11.09 -3.10 -13.32
C VAL A 88 10.06 -3.77 -12.39
N PHE A 89 9.32 -4.76 -12.88
CA PHE A 89 8.36 -5.53 -12.09
C PHE A 89 9.04 -6.43 -11.06
N ASP A 90 10.10 -7.13 -11.47
CA ASP A 90 10.89 -7.99 -10.59
C ASP A 90 11.54 -7.18 -9.46
N PHE A 91 12.17 -6.04 -9.79
CA PHE A 91 12.83 -5.17 -8.81
C PHE A 91 11.86 -4.65 -7.74
N LYS A 92 10.58 -4.52 -8.11
CA LYS A 92 9.53 -3.99 -7.25
C LYS A 92 8.65 -5.07 -6.62
N GLU A 93 8.93 -6.35 -6.89
CA GLU A 93 8.18 -7.50 -6.37
C GLU A 93 6.66 -7.40 -6.70
N ILE A 94 6.32 -6.94 -7.90
CA ILE A 94 4.92 -6.87 -8.33
C ILE A 94 4.43 -8.25 -8.76
N SER A 95 3.27 -8.66 -8.25
CA SER A 95 2.57 -9.86 -8.71
C SER A 95 2.09 -9.76 -10.17
N ASP A 96 2.15 -10.86 -10.92
CA ASP A 96 1.72 -10.96 -12.32
C ASP A 96 0.30 -10.41 -12.59
N GLU A 97 -0.64 -10.62 -11.67
CA GLU A 97 -2.03 -10.12 -11.80
C GLU A 97 -2.11 -8.58 -11.89
N LYS A 98 -1.12 -7.89 -11.32
CA LYS A 98 -1.02 -6.43 -11.34
C LYS A 98 -0.20 -5.94 -12.52
N ASN A 99 0.81 -6.69 -12.97
CA ASN A 99 1.67 -6.34 -14.11
C ASN A 99 0.82 -6.03 -15.34
N VAL A 100 -0.10 -6.92 -15.71
CA VAL A 100 -0.99 -6.73 -16.87
C VAL A 100 -1.82 -5.45 -16.76
N LYS A 101 -2.38 -5.17 -15.59
CA LYS A 101 -3.19 -3.96 -15.34
C LYS A 101 -2.35 -2.68 -15.44
N ILE A 102 -1.12 -2.70 -14.94
CA ILE A 102 -0.19 -1.56 -14.97
C ILE A 102 0.26 -1.25 -16.40
N VAL A 103 0.65 -2.29 -17.15
CA VAL A 103 1.07 -2.15 -18.55
C VAL A 103 -0.08 -1.58 -19.38
N ALA A 104 -1.28 -2.15 -19.29
CA ALA A 104 -2.45 -1.72 -20.07
C ALA A 104 -2.85 -0.25 -19.85
N LEU A 105 -2.52 0.34 -18.70
CA LEU A 105 -2.81 1.75 -18.40
C LEU A 105 -1.74 2.71 -18.97
N LYS A 106 -0.58 2.22 -19.39
CA LYS A 106 0.54 3.03 -19.90
C LYS A 106 0.56 3.15 -21.42
N PHE A 107 -0.29 2.38 -22.10
CA PHE A 107 -0.43 2.32 -23.56
C PHE A 107 -1.64 3.11 -24.08
#